data_AF-A0A5N8YYC8-F1
#
_entry.id   AF-A0A5N8YYC8-F1
#
_cell.length_a   1.000
_cell.length_b   1.000
_cell.length_c   1.000
_cell.angle_alpha   90.00
_cell.angle_beta   90.00
_cell.angle_gamma   90.00
#
_symmetry.space_group_name_H-M   'P 1'
#
loop_
_entity.id
_entity.type
_entity.pdbx_description
1 polymer ?
#
loop_
_entity_poly.entity_id
_entity_poly.type
_entity_poly.pdbx_seq_one_letter_code
_entity_poly.pdbx_strand_id
1 'polypeptide(L)'
;MAGQSPNPSATALTGPTTSTGKSSPARTRPLNAVTLTSATGVTIYDDRSRCAHSGNCTDNLASVFRMGTEPWIDARGAPVADVIRVVKTCPSGALSYTTEAGGEPEEGKRGPRVTVAVDAPYHTRGVQIVSGDGEPYDLRERQTLCRCGGSRNKPFCDGTHWYIGFKHQMGDANSKK
;
A
#
# COMPACT_ATOMS: atom_id res chain seq x y z
N MET A 1 -48.20 -29.60 37.41
CA MET A 1 -47.02 -28.95 38.02
C MET A 1 -46.00 -28.74 36.91
N ALA A 2 -45.84 -27.49 36.48
CA ALA A 2 -44.88 -27.09 35.45
C ALA A 2 -43.55 -26.74 36.13
N GLY A 3 -42.44 -27.30 35.65
CA GLY A 3 -41.10 -26.97 36.09
C GLY A 3 -40.25 -26.57 34.89
N GLN A 4 -40.23 -25.27 34.60
CA GLN A 4 -39.34 -24.64 33.61
C GLN A 4 -37.93 -24.51 34.20
N SER A 5 -36.93 -25.08 33.53
CA SER A 5 -35.52 -24.80 33.82
C SER A 5 -35.12 -23.45 33.23
N PRO A 6 -34.44 -22.57 34.00
CA PRO A 6 -33.98 -21.28 33.50
C PRO A 6 -32.69 -21.40 32.68
N ASN A 7 -32.64 -20.56 31.65
CA ASN A 7 -31.53 -20.36 30.70
C ASN A 7 -30.41 -19.52 31.36
N PRO A 8 -29.12 -19.89 31.28
CA PRO A 8 -28.05 -19.05 31.81
C PRO A 8 -27.76 -17.85 30.88
N SER A 9 -27.89 -16.67 31.46
CA SER A 9 -27.75 -15.35 30.88
C SER A 9 -26.47 -15.13 30.08
N ALA A 10 -26.64 -14.45 28.93
CA ALA A 10 -25.57 -13.88 28.13
C ALA A 10 -24.75 -12.87 28.95
N THR A 11 -23.45 -13.17 29.13
CA THR A 11 -22.48 -12.19 29.61
C THR A 11 -22.22 -11.19 28.50
N ALA A 12 -22.71 -9.97 28.67
CA ALA A 12 -22.39 -8.83 27.82
C ALA A 12 -20.88 -8.54 27.94
N LEU A 13 -20.17 -8.65 26.82
CA LEU A 13 -18.82 -8.09 26.66
C LEU A 13 -18.94 -6.57 26.76
N THR A 14 -18.53 -6.01 27.89
CA THR A 14 -18.32 -4.58 28.06
C THR A 14 -17.24 -4.14 27.09
N GLY A 15 -17.61 -3.31 26.11
CA GLY A 15 -16.67 -2.73 25.15
C GLY A 15 -15.61 -1.88 25.85
N PRO A 16 -14.41 -1.75 25.25
CA PRO A 16 -13.37 -0.90 25.82
C PRO A 16 -13.82 0.55 25.82
N THR A 17 -13.66 1.16 26.99
CA THR A 17 -13.85 2.57 27.29
C THR A 17 -13.02 3.46 26.37
N THR A 18 -13.67 4.45 25.77
CA THR A 18 -13.01 5.56 25.06
C THR A 18 -12.13 6.33 26.02
N SER A 19 -10.82 6.05 25.99
CA SER A 19 -9.78 6.91 26.54
C SER A 19 -9.35 7.89 25.46
N THR A 20 -9.62 9.17 25.70
CA THR A 20 -9.11 10.32 24.94
C THR A 20 -7.60 10.48 25.17
N GLY A 21 -6.81 9.53 24.66
CA GLY A 21 -5.36 9.65 24.55
C GLY A 21 -5.01 10.34 23.24
N LYS A 22 -4.28 11.46 23.29
CA LYS A 22 -3.57 12.03 22.14
C LYS A 22 -2.83 10.88 21.43
N SER A 23 -3.27 10.54 20.23
CA SER A 23 -2.64 9.49 19.43
C SER A 23 -1.18 9.85 19.25
N SER A 24 -0.29 9.01 19.77
CA SER A 24 1.12 9.02 19.40
C SER A 24 1.19 9.09 17.87
N PRO A 25 2.02 9.96 17.28
CA PRO A 25 2.09 10.02 15.83
C PRO A 25 2.44 8.61 15.36
N ALA A 26 1.64 8.08 14.42
CA ALA A 26 1.97 6.83 13.76
C ALA A 26 3.43 6.90 13.30
N ARG A 27 4.07 5.75 13.08
CA ARG A 27 5.42 5.70 12.54
C ARG A 27 5.39 6.26 11.11
N THR A 28 5.43 7.59 11.02
CA THR A 28 5.17 8.38 9.81
C THR A 28 6.47 8.55 9.09
N ARG A 29 6.48 8.21 7.79
CA ARG A 29 7.56 8.65 6.91
C ARG A 29 7.09 9.85 6.13
N PRO A 30 7.87 10.93 6.10
CA PRO A 30 7.59 12.00 5.17
C PRO A 30 7.62 11.38 3.77
N LEU A 31 6.58 11.66 2.97
CA LEU A 31 6.62 11.36 1.55
C LEU A 31 7.79 12.14 0.98
N ASN A 32 8.71 11.44 0.30
CA ASN A 32 9.70 12.12 -0.51
C ASN A 32 8.94 12.76 -1.69
N ALA A 33 8.51 14.01 -1.53
CA ALA A 33 7.79 14.71 -2.56
C ALA A 33 8.79 15.16 -3.64
N VAL A 34 8.84 14.43 -4.74
CA VAL A 34 9.39 14.96 -5.98
C VAL A 34 8.28 15.79 -6.63
N THR A 35 8.12 17.04 -6.20
CA THR A 35 7.10 17.95 -6.76
C THR A 35 7.49 18.32 -8.18
N LEU A 36 6.91 17.62 -9.16
CA LEU A 36 7.03 17.97 -10.58
C LEU A 36 5.68 18.50 -11.05
N THR A 37 5.56 19.82 -11.03
CA THR A 37 4.45 20.52 -11.66
C THR A 37 4.67 20.55 -13.16
N SER A 38 3.78 19.89 -13.89
CA SER A 38 3.58 20.16 -15.31
C SER A 38 2.59 21.31 -15.49
N ALA A 39 2.68 22.04 -16.61
CA ALA A 39 1.70 23.00 -17.09
C ALA A 39 0.25 22.45 -17.25
N THR A 40 0.00 21.19 -16.90
CA THR A 40 -1.26 20.45 -17.05
C THR A 40 -1.96 20.05 -15.74
N GLY A 41 -1.54 20.52 -14.56
CA GLY A 41 -2.37 20.42 -13.34
C GLY A 41 -2.36 19.07 -12.62
N VAL A 42 -1.23 18.35 -12.62
CA VAL A 42 -1.02 17.18 -11.78
C VAL A 42 0.35 17.25 -11.10
N THR A 43 0.40 16.86 -9.84
CA THR A 43 1.63 16.67 -9.06
C THR A 43 1.76 15.19 -8.73
N ILE A 44 2.91 14.59 -9.02
CA ILE A 44 3.21 13.18 -8.70
C ILE A 44 4.08 13.16 -7.44
N TYR A 45 3.75 12.32 -6.46
CA TYR A 45 4.59 12.07 -5.29
C TYR A 45 5.33 10.75 -5.48
N ASP A 46 6.60 10.70 -5.08
CA ASP A 46 7.50 9.54 -5.25
C ASP A 46 8.19 9.16 -3.94
N ASP A 47 7.53 8.33 -3.14
CA ASP A 47 8.16 7.71 -1.99
C ASP A 47 8.86 6.39 -2.39
N ARG A 48 10.03 6.53 -3.02
CA ARG A 48 10.88 5.40 -3.47
C ARG A 48 11.16 4.37 -2.38
N SER A 49 11.16 4.80 -1.12
CA SER A 49 11.43 3.89 -0.01
C SER A 49 10.37 2.82 0.20
N ARG A 50 9.16 3.08 -0.30
CA ARG A 50 8.03 2.16 -0.27
C ARG A 50 7.90 1.42 -1.60
N CYS A 51 8.79 1.63 -2.56
CA CYS A 51 8.69 0.99 -3.86
C CYS A 51 8.87 -0.52 -3.70
N ALA A 52 7.85 -1.30 -4.09
CA ALA A 52 7.95 -2.75 -4.16
C ALA A 52 8.64 -3.25 -5.43
N HIS A 53 9.11 -2.33 -6.29
CA HIS A 53 9.69 -2.60 -7.61
C HIS A 53 8.80 -3.51 -8.47
N SER A 54 7.53 -3.16 -8.61
CA SER A 54 6.56 -3.94 -9.40
C SER A 54 6.65 -3.71 -10.91
N GLY A 55 7.43 -2.73 -11.39
CA GLY A 55 7.56 -2.40 -12.81
C GLY A 55 6.36 -1.62 -13.41
N ASN A 56 5.18 -1.67 -12.80
CA ASN A 56 3.96 -1.05 -13.33
C ASN A 56 4.11 0.39 -13.89
N CYS A 57 4.90 1.25 -13.25
CA CYS A 57 5.10 2.62 -13.73
C CYS A 57 5.96 2.68 -14.99
N THR A 58 7.12 2.04 -14.97
CA THR A 58 8.10 2.04 -16.07
C THR A 58 7.60 1.26 -17.27
N ASP A 59 6.87 0.17 -17.02
CA ASP A 59 6.40 -0.74 -18.08
C ASP A 59 5.17 -0.19 -18.80
N ASN A 60 4.36 0.66 -18.14
CA ASN A 60 3.10 1.15 -18.70
C ASN A 60 3.11 2.64 -19.09
N LEU A 61 4.15 3.41 -18.75
CA LEU A 61 4.27 4.82 -19.14
C LEU A 61 5.72 5.34 -19.12
N ALA A 62 6.60 4.71 -19.90
CA ALA A 62 8.01 5.08 -19.99
C ALA A 62 8.28 6.52 -20.46
N SER A 63 7.31 7.18 -21.11
CA SER A 63 7.42 8.60 -21.45
C SER A 63 7.41 9.51 -20.22
N VAL A 64 6.83 9.04 -19.11
CA VAL A 64 6.76 9.74 -17.82
C VAL A 64 7.75 9.14 -16.82
N PHE A 65 7.82 7.81 -16.67
CA PHE A 65 8.67 7.11 -15.71
C PHE A 65 9.90 6.51 -16.41
N ARG A 66 10.97 7.31 -16.48
CA ARG A 66 12.19 7.04 -17.25
C ARG A 66 13.26 6.39 -16.37
N MET A 67 13.47 5.10 -16.54
CA MET A 67 14.60 4.41 -15.90
C MET A 67 15.94 4.91 -16.45
N GLY A 68 16.92 5.11 -15.56
CA GLY A 68 18.29 5.49 -15.94
C GLY A 68 18.45 6.94 -16.44
N THR A 69 17.42 7.78 -16.32
CA THR A 69 17.45 9.20 -16.71
C THR A 69 17.13 10.10 -15.51
N GLU A 70 17.70 11.30 -15.45
CA GLU A 70 17.40 12.30 -14.41
C GLU A 70 16.87 13.61 -15.07
N PRO A 71 15.70 14.14 -14.67
CA PRO A 71 14.76 13.56 -13.70
C PRO A 71 14.09 12.30 -14.26
N TRP A 72 13.95 11.29 -13.40
CA TRP A 72 13.34 10.01 -13.76
C TRP A 72 11.82 10.10 -13.96
N ILE A 73 11.18 11.12 -13.39
CA ILE A 73 9.77 11.43 -13.62
C ILE A 73 9.69 12.68 -14.51
N ASP A 74 8.88 12.62 -15.56
CA ASP A 74 8.48 13.77 -16.37
C ASP A 74 6.97 13.81 -16.50
N ALA A 75 6.30 14.55 -15.62
CA ALA A 75 4.85 14.66 -15.59
C ALA A 75 4.25 15.26 -16.88
N ARG A 76 5.08 15.83 -17.77
CA ARG A 76 4.67 16.35 -19.10
C ARG A 76 4.70 15.27 -20.19
N GLY A 77 5.27 14.10 -19.91
CA GLY A 77 5.50 13.04 -20.90
C GLY A 77 4.23 12.36 -21.41
N ALA A 78 3.05 12.64 -20.82
CA ALA A 78 1.77 12.06 -21.23
C ALA A 78 0.58 12.93 -20.76
N PRO A 79 -0.63 12.72 -21.32
CA PRO A 79 -1.85 13.30 -20.79
C PRO A 79 -2.07 12.96 -19.30
N VAL A 80 -2.66 13.89 -18.54
CA VAL A 80 -2.91 13.73 -17.09
C VAL A 80 -3.70 12.46 -16.77
N ALA A 81 -4.68 12.13 -17.61
CA ALA A 81 -5.48 10.91 -17.44
C ALA A 81 -4.62 9.64 -17.47
N ASP A 82 -3.61 9.58 -18.34
CA ASP A 82 -2.70 8.44 -18.44
C ASP A 82 -1.72 8.38 -17.27
N VAL A 83 -1.21 9.53 -16.83
CA VAL A 83 -0.39 9.64 -15.62
C VAL A 83 -1.15 9.08 -14.42
N ILE A 84 -2.36 9.59 -14.18
CA ILE A 84 -3.20 9.16 -13.05
C ILE A 84 -3.53 7.68 -13.15
N ARG A 85 -3.88 7.18 -14.35
CA ARG A 85 -4.17 5.77 -14.59
C ARG A 85 -3.01 4.90 -14.16
N VAL A 86 -1.78 5.23 -14.55
CA VAL A 86 -0.59 4.44 -14.23
C VAL A 86 -0.16 4.60 -12.77
N VAL A 87 -0.19 5.81 -12.21
CA VAL A 87 0.06 6.04 -10.77
C VAL A 87 -0.88 5.19 -9.89
N LYS A 88 -2.16 5.08 -10.27
CA LYS A 88 -3.16 4.24 -9.57
C LYS A 88 -2.83 2.74 -9.61
N THR A 89 -2.00 2.28 -10.54
CA THR A 89 -1.57 0.87 -10.59
C THR A 89 -0.40 0.56 -9.66
N CYS A 90 0.24 1.54 -9.03
CA CYS A 90 1.32 1.29 -8.06
C CYS A 90 0.79 0.51 -6.85
N PRO A 91 1.19 -0.76 -6.63
CA PRO A 91 0.60 -1.60 -5.59
C PRO A 91 1.03 -1.17 -4.18
N SER A 92 2.24 -0.63 -4.04
CA SER A 92 2.77 -0.17 -2.75
C SER A 92 2.33 1.24 -2.38
N GLY A 93 1.70 1.95 -3.34
CA GLY A 93 1.38 3.37 -3.25
C GLY A 93 2.63 4.26 -3.13
N ALA A 94 3.83 3.78 -3.50
CA ALA A 94 5.01 4.63 -3.59
C ALA A 94 4.77 5.85 -4.50
N LEU A 95 3.94 5.63 -5.53
CA LEU A 95 3.39 6.70 -6.36
C LEU A 95 1.97 7.06 -5.92
N SER A 96 1.76 8.35 -5.72
CA SER A 96 0.45 8.99 -5.56
C SER A 96 0.43 10.30 -6.33
N TYR A 97 -0.72 10.95 -6.42
CA TYR A 97 -0.85 12.20 -7.17
C TYR A 97 -1.84 13.15 -6.48
N THR A 98 -1.78 14.43 -6.79
CA THR A 98 -2.87 15.38 -6.58
C THR A 98 -3.12 16.15 -7.87
N THR A 99 -4.38 16.52 -8.12
CA THR A 99 -4.76 17.47 -9.17
C THR A 99 -4.97 18.88 -8.63
N GLU A 100 -4.95 19.04 -7.30
CA GLU A 100 -5.03 20.35 -6.66
C GLU A 100 -3.61 20.90 -6.48
N ALA A 101 -3.40 22.16 -6.84
CA ALA A 101 -2.09 22.79 -6.69
C ALA A 101 -1.70 22.84 -5.21
N GLY A 102 -0.68 22.06 -4.83
CA GLY A 102 -0.26 21.92 -3.43
C GLY A 102 -1.19 21.09 -2.55
N GLY A 103 -2.13 20.35 -3.14
CA GLY A 103 -3.03 19.46 -2.40
C GLY A 103 -2.32 18.22 -1.84
N GLU A 104 -2.99 17.51 -0.93
CA GLU A 104 -2.50 16.23 -0.41
C GLU A 104 -2.67 15.11 -1.46
N PRO A 105 -1.84 14.06 -1.42
CA PRO A 105 -1.95 12.94 -2.35
C PRO A 105 -3.25 12.17 -2.19
N GLU A 106 -3.90 11.92 -3.32
CA GLU A 106 -5.07 11.07 -3.43
C GLU A 106 -4.67 9.60 -3.64
N GLU A 107 -5.19 8.70 -2.81
CA GLU A 107 -5.02 7.25 -3.02
C GLU A 107 -6.35 6.51 -3.28
N GLY A 108 -7.49 7.18 -3.11
CA GLY A 108 -8.83 6.59 -3.13
C GLY A 108 -9.20 5.86 -1.83
N LYS A 109 -10.44 5.38 -1.72
CA LYS A 109 -10.91 4.56 -0.59
C LYS A 109 -11.80 3.45 -1.13
N ARG A 110 -11.33 2.21 -1.17
CA ARG A 110 -12.14 1.05 -1.60
C ARG A 110 -12.14 -0.08 -0.57
N GLY A 111 -12.00 0.27 0.70
CA GLY A 111 -12.18 -0.62 1.86
C GLY A 111 -11.04 -1.61 2.11
N PRO A 112 -11.06 -2.25 3.30
CA PRO A 112 -10.01 -3.16 3.76
C PRO A 112 -9.93 -4.41 2.87
N ARG A 113 -8.74 -4.72 2.36
CA ARG A 113 -8.47 -5.95 1.62
C ARG A 113 -6.99 -6.35 1.77
N VAL A 114 -6.75 -7.66 1.88
CA VAL A 114 -5.42 -8.26 1.74
C VAL A 114 -5.48 -9.24 0.58
N THR A 115 -4.52 -9.15 -0.35
CA THR A 115 -4.38 -10.07 -1.49
C THR A 115 -2.99 -10.67 -1.47
N VAL A 116 -2.89 -11.98 -1.70
CA VAL A 116 -1.62 -12.67 -1.85
C VAL A 116 -1.23 -12.63 -3.33
N ALA A 117 -0.16 -11.91 -3.66
CA ALA A 117 0.33 -11.85 -5.03
C ALA A 117 1.30 -13.02 -5.32
N VAL A 118 1.27 -13.55 -6.55
CA VAL A 118 2.12 -14.68 -6.98
C VAL A 118 3.60 -14.31 -6.86
N ASP A 119 4.36 -15.12 -6.11
CA ASP A 119 5.80 -14.91 -5.90
C ASP A 119 6.18 -13.50 -5.40
N ALA A 120 5.20 -12.78 -4.83
CA ALA A 120 5.24 -11.35 -4.57
C ALA A 120 4.75 -11.03 -3.15
N PRO A 121 4.90 -9.78 -2.67
CA PRO A 121 4.40 -9.36 -1.35
C PRO A 121 2.89 -9.55 -1.17
N TYR A 122 2.42 -9.38 0.08
CA TYR A 122 0.99 -9.14 0.30
C TYR A 122 0.65 -7.74 -0.20
N HIS A 123 -0.44 -7.60 -0.94
CA HIS A 123 -1.02 -6.30 -1.28
C HIS A 123 -2.10 -6.00 -0.26
N THR A 124 -1.91 -4.93 0.52
CA THR A 124 -2.91 -4.47 1.49
C THR A 124 -3.52 -3.16 1.01
N ARG A 125 -4.82 -3.01 1.27
CA ARG A 125 -5.56 -1.79 0.98
C ARG A 125 -6.49 -1.43 2.12
N GLY A 126 -6.45 -0.19 2.59
CA GLY A 126 -7.34 0.31 3.65
C GLY A 126 -7.25 -0.47 4.97
N VAL A 127 -6.11 -1.11 5.24
CA VAL A 127 -5.86 -1.90 6.45
C VAL A 127 -4.83 -1.16 7.31
N GLN A 128 -5.14 -0.99 8.59
CA GLN A 128 -4.19 -0.46 9.58
C GLN A 128 -3.09 -1.49 9.85
N ILE A 129 -1.83 -1.08 9.70
CA ILE A 129 -0.67 -1.89 10.08
C ILE A 129 -0.22 -1.44 11.45
N VAL A 130 0.02 -2.40 12.33
CA VAL A 130 0.46 -2.19 13.72
C VAL A 130 1.72 -3.03 13.94
N SER A 131 2.78 -2.45 14.50
CA SER A 131 3.97 -3.21 14.87
C SER A 131 3.74 -4.06 16.12
N GLY A 132 4.66 -5.00 16.38
CA GLY A 132 4.54 -5.93 17.51
C GLY A 132 4.58 -5.25 18.90
N ASP A 133 5.05 -4.00 18.97
CA ASP A 133 5.02 -3.14 20.15
C ASP A 133 3.69 -2.38 20.31
N GLY A 134 2.74 -2.55 19.38
CA GLY A 134 1.43 -1.89 19.40
C GLY A 134 1.38 -0.54 18.68
N GLU A 135 2.52 -0.04 18.16
CA GLU A 135 2.55 1.25 17.48
C GLU A 135 2.01 1.15 16.04
N PRO A 136 1.09 2.03 15.62
CA PRO A 136 0.57 2.02 14.26
C PRO A 136 1.57 2.63 13.26
N TYR A 137 1.58 2.11 12.03
CA TYR A 137 2.12 2.81 10.86
C TYR A 137 1.04 3.72 10.25
N ASP A 138 1.42 4.61 9.33
CA ASP A 138 0.44 5.43 8.61
C ASP A 138 -0.61 4.56 7.90
N LEU A 139 -1.89 4.84 8.16
CA LEU A 139 -2.99 4.21 7.43
C LEU A 139 -2.96 4.68 6.00
N ARG A 140 -2.84 3.75 5.05
CA ARG A 140 -2.87 4.07 3.62
C ARG A 140 -3.77 3.14 2.84
N GLU A 141 -4.19 3.62 1.68
CA GLU A 141 -5.07 2.88 0.80
C GLU A 141 -4.31 1.81 0.03
N ARG A 142 -3.01 1.99 -0.23
CA ARG A 142 -2.17 0.99 -0.93
C ARG A 142 -0.84 0.81 -0.21
N GLN A 143 -0.55 -0.43 0.18
CA GLN A 143 0.71 -0.82 0.78
C GLN A 143 1.07 -2.25 0.38
N THR A 144 2.36 -2.58 0.44
CA THR A 144 2.85 -3.94 0.18
C THR A 144 3.67 -4.44 1.35
N LEU A 145 3.29 -5.57 1.93
CA LEU A 145 4.00 -6.19 3.05
C LEU A 145 4.92 -7.31 2.57
N CYS A 146 6.13 -7.33 3.10
CA CYS A 146 7.12 -8.35 2.81
C CYS A 146 6.59 -9.74 3.18
N ARG A 147 6.62 -10.65 2.19
CA ARG A 147 6.23 -12.05 2.37
C ARG A 147 7.41 -13.02 2.26
N CYS A 148 8.47 -12.62 1.57
CA CYS A 148 9.63 -13.46 1.30
C CYS A 148 10.66 -13.52 2.43
N GLY A 149 10.50 -12.70 3.48
CA GLY A 149 11.48 -12.56 4.57
C GLY A 149 12.73 -11.73 4.24
N GLY A 150 13.02 -11.48 2.95
CA GLY A 150 14.26 -10.83 2.51
C GLY A 150 14.31 -9.30 2.61
N SER A 151 13.17 -8.61 2.73
CA SER A 151 13.14 -7.13 2.71
C SER A 151 14.03 -6.50 3.78
N ARG A 152 14.75 -5.44 3.42
CA ARG A 152 15.52 -4.58 4.33
C ARG A 152 14.68 -3.43 4.90
N ASN A 153 13.46 -3.23 4.38
CA ASN A 153 12.51 -2.21 4.82
C ASN A 153 11.26 -2.83 5.47
N LYS A 154 11.45 -3.83 6.35
CA LYS A 154 10.33 -4.51 7.02
C LYS A 154 9.48 -3.51 7.83
N PRO A 155 8.15 -3.68 7.86
CA PRO A 155 7.38 -4.81 7.34
C PRO A 155 7.07 -4.70 5.83
N PHE A 156 7.49 -3.64 5.16
CA PHE A 156 7.17 -3.38 3.76
C PHE A 156 8.06 -4.16 2.79
N CYS A 157 7.55 -4.39 1.59
CA CYS A 157 8.33 -4.95 0.49
C CYS A 157 9.21 -3.89 -0.18
N ASP A 158 10.46 -4.22 -0.45
CA ASP A 158 11.45 -3.38 -1.13
C ASP A 158 11.94 -4.01 -2.45
N GLY A 159 11.21 -5.00 -2.98
CA GLY A 159 11.58 -5.73 -4.19
C GLY A 159 12.60 -6.86 -3.99
N THR A 160 13.13 -7.08 -2.78
CA THR A 160 14.14 -8.15 -2.52
C THR A 160 13.69 -9.54 -3.00
N HIS A 161 12.36 -9.80 -3.03
CA HIS A 161 11.79 -11.07 -3.48
C HIS A 161 12.20 -11.48 -4.90
N TRP A 162 12.41 -10.52 -5.81
CA TRP A 162 12.91 -10.79 -7.16
C TRP A 162 14.32 -11.36 -7.13
N TYR A 163 15.21 -10.74 -6.36
CA TYR A 163 16.63 -11.07 -6.33
C TYR A 163 16.91 -12.41 -5.62
N ILE A 164 16.09 -12.76 -4.62
CA ILE A 164 16.24 -14.03 -3.90
C ILE A 164 15.43 -15.18 -4.52
N GLY A 165 14.74 -14.93 -5.64
CA GLY A 165 13.94 -15.95 -6.33
C GLY A 165 12.80 -16.52 -5.47
N PHE A 166 12.13 -15.68 -4.68
CA PHE A 166 11.05 -16.14 -3.81
C PHE A 166 9.94 -16.81 -4.64
N LYS A 167 9.58 -18.04 -4.26
CA LYS A 167 8.47 -18.79 -4.85
C LYS A 167 7.44 -19.09 -3.79
N HIS A 168 6.20 -18.70 -4.03
CA HIS A 168 5.09 -19.21 -3.26
C HIS A 168 4.61 -20.51 -3.91
N GLN A 169 4.55 -21.60 -3.17
CA GLN A 169 3.89 -22.79 -3.69
C GLN A 169 2.39 -22.51 -3.68
N MET A 170 1.83 -22.14 -4.84
CA MET A 170 0.46 -22.57 -5.10
C MET A 170 0.61 -23.96 -5.69
N GLY A 171 0.19 -24.98 -4.92
CA GLY A 171 0.08 -26.33 -5.44
C GLY A 171 -0.60 -26.26 -6.80
N ASP A 172 0.04 -26.87 -7.78
CA ASP A 172 -0.27 -26.72 -9.19
C ASP A 172 -1.78 -26.84 -9.41
N ALA A 173 -2.43 -25.78 -9.89
CA ALA A 173 -3.79 -25.91 -10.42
C ALA A 173 -3.83 -26.78 -11.70
N ASN A 174 -2.70 -27.41 -12.07
CA ASN A 174 -2.57 -28.33 -13.18
C ASN A 174 -1.42 -29.34 -13.03
N SER A 175 -1.16 -29.89 -11.83
CA SER A 175 -0.41 -31.15 -11.74
C SER A 175 -1.36 -32.26 -12.16
N LYS A 176 -1.44 -32.50 -13.48
CA LYS A 176 -1.84 -33.81 -13.98
C LYS A 176 -0.82 -34.81 -13.43
N LYS A 177 -1.26 -35.66 -12.51
CA LYS A 177 -0.65 -36.95 -12.25
C LYS A 177 -1.74 -38.01 -12.28
#